data_AF-A0A2H5QGC0-F1
#
_entry.id   AF-A0A2H5QGC0-F1
#
_cell.length_a   1.000
_cell.length_b   1.000
_cell.length_c   1.000
_cell.angle_alpha   90.00
_cell.angle_beta   90.00
_cell.angle_gamma   90.00
#
_symmetry.space_group_name_H-M   'P 1'
#
loop_
_entity.id
_entity.type
_entity.pdbx_description
1 polymer ?
#
loop_
_entity_poly.entity_id
_entity_poly.type
_entity_poly.pdbx_seq_one_letter_code
_entity_poly.pdbx_strand_id
1 'polypeptide(L)'
;LPEVTYTQNHSSYLSILNFAKPSSKKKKKNFAKPNFIFFAPTYPKPKVIITPTQVSQIRATLKCAQKHGLRIRWRSYDLEGLSYHGEEPFVMIDLKNLRSIQVDAEEKNSMGSSRISEKSKYLGFPAGVRILDRKSMGEDLFWALHGGGAANFGIIVAWKVNLIPVPSNVTVNTVTRTLEQDATKIFQRYKEDCMELSWVESIVYFDRGFLAKDLLKLETLLDRNYSKSFWKMRADFVMKPILVKGLEGMYDFFHEQGGKNLQVVAFPYSGKLAKIPESAISFPHRAGNIYHWMEPNLVGKL
;
A
#
# COMPACT_ATOMS: atom_id res chain seq x y z
N LEU A 1 9.22 -9.50 28.92
CA LEU A 1 8.62 -9.58 27.56
C LEU A 1 8.30 -8.15 27.12
N PRO A 2 8.54 -7.75 25.85
CA PRO A 2 8.08 -6.45 25.40
C PRO A 2 6.56 -6.37 25.58
N GLU A 3 6.09 -5.23 26.06
CA GLU A 3 4.67 -4.94 26.17
C GLU A 3 4.01 -5.05 24.79
N VAL A 4 2.90 -5.80 24.70
CA VAL A 4 2.19 -6.04 23.43
C VAL A 4 0.77 -5.47 23.44
N THR A 5 0.30 -4.95 24.56
CA THR A 5 -1.07 -4.50 24.78
C THR A 5 -1.05 -3.07 25.30
N TYR A 6 -1.79 -2.18 24.65
CA TYR A 6 -1.82 -0.77 24.98
C TYR A 6 -3.27 -0.29 25.09
N THR A 7 -3.71 0.00 26.30
CA THR A 7 -5.00 0.66 26.57
C THR A 7 -4.91 2.16 26.36
N GLN A 8 -6.03 2.87 26.27
CA GLN A 8 -6.04 4.34 26.11
C GLN A 8 -5.27 5.10 27.20
N ASN A 9 -5.19 4.55 28.41
CA ASN A 9 -4.44 5.14 29.53
C ASN A 9 -2.94 4.87 29.47
N HIS A 10 -2.48 4.02 28.54
CA HIS A 10 -1.07 3.67 28.44
C HIS A 10 -0.26 4.81 27.79
N SER A 11 0.90 5.16 28.35
CA SER A 11 1.75 6.27 27.89
C SER A 11 2.14 6.18 26.41
N SER A 12 2.30 4.96 25.90
CA SER A 12 2.67 4.67 24.50
C SER A 12 1.47 4.49 23.56
N TYR A 13 0.22 4.57 24.04
CA TYR A 13 -0.97 4.35 23.20
C TYR A 13 -1.01 5.30 22.00
N LEU A 14 -0.87 6.61 22.25
CA LEU A 14 -0.94 7.62 21.20
C LEU A 14 0.26 7.57 20.25
N SER A 15 1.46 7.25 20.74
CA SER A 15 2.65 7.15 19.88
C SER A 15 2.54 5.98 18.91
N ILE A 16 2.02 4.84 19.37
CA ILE A 16 1.76 3.67 18.54
C ILE A 16 0.63 3.92 17.55
N LEU A 17 -0.47 4.51 18.02
CA LEU A 17 -1.61 4.84 17.16
C LEU A 17 -1.20 5.79 16.02
N ASN A 18 -0.47 6.86 16.35
CA ASN A 18 -0.10 7.93 15.41
C ASN A 18 1.15 7.64 14.56
N PHE A 19 1.71 6.43 14.62
CA PHE A 19 3.00 6.11 14.00
C PHE A 19 4.15 7.06 14.41
N ALA A 20 4.05 7.70 15.58
CA ALA A 20 4.94 8.77 15.99
C ALA A 20 6.15 8.22 16.74
N LYS A 21 7.35 8.60 16.30
CA LYS A 21 8.50 8.77 17.21
C LYS A 21 8.63 10.24 17.62
N PRO A 22 9.20 10.54 18.81
CA PRO A 22 9.50 11.90 19.22
C PRO A 22 10.57 12.49 18.29
N SER A 23 10.34 13.72 17.85
CA SER A 23 11.32 14.67 17.29
C SER A 23 12.43 14.11 16.39
N SER A 24 12.31 14.28 15.07
CA SER A 24 13.50 14.63 14.29
C SER A 24 13.13 15.72 13.28
N LYS A 25 13.86 16.83 13.37
CA LYS A 25 13.67 18.09 12.62
C LYS A 25 13.92 17.98 11.10
N LYS A 26 13.89 16.78 10.50
CA LYS A 26 14.07 16.60 9.05
C LYS A 26 12.80 16.03 8.44
N LYS A 27 12.06 16.90 7.74
CA LYS A 27 10.93 16.54 6.87
C LYS A 27 11.46 15.66 5.73
N LYS A 28 11.57 14.34 5.95
CA LYS A 28 11.77 13.40 4.84
C LYS A 28 10.40 13.14 4.18
N LYS A 29 10.32 13.38 2.88
CA LYS A 29 9.13 13.11 2.06
C LYS A 29 9.16 11.61 1.70
N ASN A 30 8.37 10.79 2.40
CA ASN A 30 8.07 9.39 2.01
C ASN A 30 6.66 9.37 1.39
N PHE A 31 6.37 8.54 0.40
CA PHE A 31 5.04 8.53 -0.25
C PHE A 31 3.99 7.72 0.50
N ALA A 32 4.35 6.61 1.15
CA ALA A 32 3.44 5.89 2.02
C ALA A 32 3.27 6.66 3.33
N LYS A 33 2.20 7.46 3.48
CA LYS A 33 1.93 8.22 4.71
C LYS A 33 0.58 7.80 5.30
N PRO A 34 0.50 7.52 6.61
CA PRO A 34 -0.79 7.42 7.28
C PRO A 34 -1.59 8.69 6.99
N ASN A 35 -2.87 8.54 6.65
CA ASN A 35 -3.71 9.71 6.41
C ASN A 35 -4.12 10.34 7.74
N PHE A 36 -3.59 11.54 8.03
CA PHE A 36 -3.77 12.15 9.35
C PHE A 36 -5.14 12.78 9.59
N ILE A 37 -5.99 12.87 8.57
CA ILE A 37 -7.38 13.30 8.70
C ILE A 37 -8.10 12.47 9.77
N PHE A 38 -7.87 11.16 9.77
CA PHE A 38 -8.55 10.21 10.66
C PHE A 38 -7.96 10.15 12.08
N PHE A 39 -6.92 10.92 12.38
CA PHE A 39 -6.43 11.09 13.76
C PHE A 39 -7.13 12.24 14.49
N ALA A 40 -7.99 13.03 13.81
CA ALA A 40 -8.75 14.08 14.48
C ALA A 40 -9.56 13.51 15.67
N PRO A 41 -9.79 14.31 16.73
CA PRO A 41 -10.49 13.86 17.94
C PRO A 41 -11.91 13.34 17.68
N THR A 42 -12.55 13.80 16.60
CA THR A 42 -13.90 13.41 16.17
C THR A 42 -13.99 11.94 15.76
N TYR A 43 -12.90 11.34 15.28
CA TYR A 43 -12.90 9.93 14.88
C TYR A 43 -12.66 9.03 16.10
N PRO A 44 -13.55 8.05 16.39
CA PRO A 44 -13.37 7.18 17.55
C PRO A 44 -12.12 6.31 17.41
N LYS A 45 -11.44 6.11 18.56
CA LYS A 45 -10.15 5.43 18.65
C LYS A 45 -10.31 4.01 19.21
N PRO A 46 -9.37 3.08 18.90
CA PRO A 46 -9.45 1.72 19.43
C PRO A 46 -9.45 1.70 20.96
N LYS A 47 -10.21 0.80 21.58
CA LYS A 47 -10.19 0.62 23.04
C LYS A 47 -8.83 0.09 23.51
N VAL A 48 -8.26 -0.81 22.71
CA VAL A 48 -6.97 -1.46 22.95
C VAL A 48 -6.22 -1.63 21.64
N ILE A 49 -4.91 -1.43 21.68
CA ILE A 49 -3.98 -1.72 20.58
C ILE A 49 -3.13 -2.93 20.97
N ILE A 50 -3.06 -3.92 20.08
CA ILE A 50 -2.20 -5.09 20.22
C ILE A 50 -1.10 -5.05 19.17
N THR A 51 0.17 -5.17 19.57
CA THR A 51 1.31 -5.22 18.63
C THR A 51 2.00 -6.59 18.70
N PRO A 52 1.42 -7.64 18.08
CA PRO A 52 1.87 -9.00 18.27
C PRO A 52 3.30 -9.22 17.76
N THR A 53 4.12 -9.92 18.53
CA THR A 53 5.44 -10.43 18.13
C THR A 53 5.38 -11.87 17.65
N GLN A 54 4.27 -12.57 17.94
CA GLN A 54 4.03 -13.94 17.51
C GLN A 54 2.57 -14.13 17.04
N VAL A 55 2.35 -15.03 16.08
CA VAL A 55 1.00 -15.30 15.55
C VAL A 55 0.05 -15.87 16.62
N SER A 56 0.58 -16.54 17.64
CA SER A 56 -0.21 -17.02 18.79
C SER A 56 -0.94 -15.89 19.52
N GLN A 57 -0.36 -14.70 19.59
CA GLN A 57 -0.95 -13.52 20.22
C GLN A 57 -2.14 -12.99 19.42
N ILE A 58 -2.09 -13.05 18.08
CA ILE A 58 -3.25 -12.72 17.23
C ILE A 58 -4.42 -13.66 17.58
N ARG A 59 -4.15 -14.97 17.64
CA ARG A 59 -5.16 -15.96 18.04
C ARG A 59 -5.76 -15.67 19.42
N ALA A 60 -4.94 -15.31 20.40
CA ALA A 60 -5.42 -14.94 21.72
C ALA A 60 -6.32 -13.68 21.66
N THR A 61 -5.92 -12.65 20.91
CA THR A 61 -6.71 -11.44 20.72
C THR A 61 -8.06 -11.73 20.07
N LEU A 62 -8.10 -12.56 19.02
CA LEU A 62 -9.36 -12.95 18.36
C LEU A 62 -10.35 -13.60 19.35
N LYS A 63 -9.87 -14.54 20.18
CA LYS A 63 -10.69 -15.21 21.21
C LYS A 63 -11.22 -14.22 22.25
N CYS A 64 -10.37 -13.33 22.75
CA CYS A 64 -10.76 -12.34 23.74
C CYS A 64 -11.78 -11.35 23.16
N ALA A 65 -11.53 -10.82 21.97
CA ALA A 65 -12.44 -9.90 21.31
C ALA A 65 -13.82 -10.54 21.09
N GLN A 66 -13.87 -11.80 20.63
CA GLN A 66 -15.12 -12.55 20.47
C GLN A 66 -15.87 -12.72 21.81
N LYS A 67 -15.15 -13.10 22.88
CA LYS A 67 -15.74 -13.24 24.23
C LYS A 67 -16.32 -11.93 24.77
N HIS A 68 -15.72 -10.80 24.42
CA HIS A 68 -16.11 -9.47 24.90
C HIS A 68 -16.96 -8.67 23.91
N GLY A 69 -17.40 -9.28 22.80
CA GLY A 69 -18.21 -8.60 21.79
C GLY A 69 -17.52 -7.41 21.13
N LEU A 70 -16.18 -7.40 21.07
CA LEU A 70 -15.40 -6.33 20.47
C LEU A 70 -15.11 -6.63 19.00
N ARG A 71 -15.30 -5.63 18.14
CA ARG A 71 -14.83 -5.70 16.75
C ARG A 71 -13.32 -5.70 16.68
N ILE A 72 -12.79 -6.20 15.58
CA ILE A 72 -11.35 -6.24 15.32
C ILE A 72 -11.07 -5.49 14.04
N ARG A 73 -10.07 -4.62 14.09
CA ARG A 73 -9.46 -3.99 12.91
C ARG A 73 -7.96 -4.30 12.96
N TRP A 74 -7.35 -4.55 11.82
CA TRP A 74 -5.91 -4.84 11.77
C TRP A 74 -5.22 -3.92 10.77
N ARG A 75 -3.97 -3.58 11.07
CA ARG A 75 -3.23 -2.53 10.38
C ARG A 75 -1.93 -3.06 9.82
N SER A 76 -1.76 -2.82 8.52
CA SER A 76 -0.48 -2.87 7.80
C SER A 76 -0.30 -1.59 6.98
N TYR A 77 -1.32 -1.21 6.21
CA TYR A 77 -1.46 0.10 5.55
C TYR A 77 -2.94 0.34 5.21
N ASP A 78 -3.38 1.60 5.18
CA ASP A 78 -4.77 1.95 4.86
C ASP A 78 -4.90 3.41 4.42
N LEU A 79 -5.64 3.62 3.34
CA LEU A 79 -5.89 4.91 2.72
C LEU A 79 -6.98 5.70 3.45
N GLU A 80 -8.06 5.01 3.84
CA GLU A 80 -9.27 5.59 4.46
C GLU A 80 -9.26 5.45 5.99
N GLY A 81 -8.17 4.92 6.55
CA GLY A 81 -7.96 4.79 7.99
C GLY A 81 -8.87 3.79 8.72
N LEU A 82 -9.66 3.00 7.99
CA LEU A 82 -10.50 1.91 8.48
C LEU A 82 -9.75 0.88 9.36
N SER A 83 -8.43 0.83 9.33
CA SER A 83 -7.63 -0.04 10.20
C SER A 83 -7.41 0.54 11.60
N TYR A 84 -7.64 1.85 11.81
CA TYR A 84 -7.31 2.54 13.07
C TYR A 84 -8.36 3.56 13.55
N HIS A 85 -9.51 3.68 12.87
CA HIS A 85 -10.73 4.32 13.39
C HIS A 85 -11.97 3.47 13.10
N GLY A 86 -13.08 3.76 13.77
CA GLY A 86 -14.37 3.12 13.54
C GLY A 86 -15.43 3.51 14.56
N GLU A 87 -16.70 3.52 14.16
CA GLU A 87 -17.82 3.97 15.00
C GLU A 87 -18.09 3.04 16.20
N GLU A 88 -17.99 1.73 15.99
CA GLU A 88 -18.17 0.72 17.04
C GLU A 88 -16.89 0.52 17.88
N PRO A 89 -16.99 0.22 19.19
CA PRO A 89 -15.83 -0.16 20.00
C PRO A 89 -15.05 -1.34 19.41
N PHE A 90 -13.74 -1.17 19.23
CA PHE A 90 -12.90 -2.16 18.58
C PHE A 90 -11.51 -2.29 19.19
N VAL A 91 -10.88 -3.44 18.91
CA VAL A 91 -9.47 -3.74 19.17
C VAL A 91 -8.69 -3.57 17.86
N MET A 92 -7.59 -2.81 17.91
CA MET A 92 -6.67 -2.69 16.79
C MET A 92 -5.52 -3.70 16.93
N ILE A 93 -5.24 -4.48 15.88
CA ILE A 93 -4.07 -5.36 15.79
C ILE A 93 -3.07 -4.73 14.81
N ASP A 94 -1.95 -4.22 15.34
CA ASP A 94 -0.89 -3.58 14.57
C ASP A 94 0.24 -4.57 14.28
N LEU A 95 0.34 -5.01 13.03
CA LEU A 95 1.27 -6.04 12.59
C LEU A 95 2.72 -5.56 12.43
N LYS A 96 3.06 -4.34 12.88
CA LYS A 96 4.40 -3.73 12.74
C LYS A 96 5.57 -4.61 13.20
N ASN A 97 5.33 -5.51 14.16
CA ASN A 97 6.35 -6.39 14.74
C ASN A 97 6.49 -7.72 13.97
N LEU A 98 5.53 -8.09 13.12
CA LEU A 98 5.56 -9.29 12.26
C LEU A 98 6.11 -8.92 10.87
N ARG A 99 7.44 -8.76 10.78
CA ARG A 99 8.11 -8.16 9.60
C ARG A 99 9.30 -8.96 9.06
N SER A 100 9.42 -10.23 9.45
CA SER A 100 10.51 -11.09 8.99
C SER A 100 10.41 -11.30 7.48
N ILE A 101 11.54 -11.17 6.77
CA ILE A 101 11.67 -11.49 5.35
C ILE A 101 12.67 -12.64 5.24
N GLN A 102 12.29 -13.68 4.52
CA GLN A 102 13.17 -14.82 4.19
C GLN A 102 13.23 -14.91 2.66
N VAL A 103 14.45 -14.97 2.12
CA VAL A 103 14.69 -15.04 0.68
C VAL A 103 15.39 -16.36 0.38
N ASP A 104 14.77 -17.18 -0.46
CA ASP A 104 15.38 -18.39 -1.01
C ASP A 104 15.87 -18.09 -2.43
N ALA A 105 17.20 -18.08 -2.62
CA ALA A 105 17.81 -17.75 -3.89
C ALA A 105 17.86 -18.94 -4.86
N GLU A 106 17.67 -20.17 -4.37
CA GLU A 106 17.89 -21.41 -5.13
C GLU A 106 16.61 -21.96 -5.79
N GLU A 107 15.41 -21.57 -5.34
CA GLU A 107 14.11 -21.99 -5.92
C GLU A 107 13.84 -21.46 -7.35
N LYS A 108 14.75 -20.70 -7.99
CA LYS A 108 14.53 -20.09 -9.32
C LYS A 108 14.39 -21.09 -10.48
N ASN A 109 14.75 -22.37 -10.29
CA ASN A 109 14.83 -23.38 -11.37
C ASN A 109 14.22 -24.74 -11.00
N SER A 110 12.94 -24.81 -10.62
CA SER A 110 12.22 -26.10 -10.65
C SER A 110 10.86 -26.01 -11.33
N MET A 111 10.82 -26.29 -12.64
CA MET A 111 9.66 -26.93 -13.25
C MET A 111 9.59 -28.36 -12.72
N GLY A 112 8.91 -28.52 -11.59
CA GLY A 112 8.73 -29.80 -10.93
C GLY A 112 7.61 -29.66 -9.92
N SER A 113 6.40 -29.98 -10.35
CA SER A 113 5.30 -30.26 -9.42
C SER A 113 5.79 -31.33 -8.43
N SER A 114 5.60 -31.07 -7.13
CA SER A 114 6.06 -31.89 -5.99
C SER A 114 7.51 -31.68 -5.56
N ARG A 115 7.71 -30.77 -4.59
CA ARG A 115 8.49 -30.94 -3.33
C ARG A 115 9.06 -29.62 -2.80
N ILE A 116 8.21 -28.71 -2.31
CA ILE A 116 8.55 -27.81 -1.18
C ILE A 116 7.25 -27.56 -0.38
N SER A 117 7.02 -28.37 0.65
CA SER A 117 5.97 -28.14 1.65
C SER A 117 6.49 -28.09 3.08
N GLU A 118 7.81 -27.90 3.29
CA GLU A 118 8.41 -27.97 4.64
C GLU A 118 9.02 -26.68 5.18
N LYS A 119 8.96 -25.56 4.46
CA LYS A 119 9.45 -24.27 4.99
C LYS A 119 8.45 -23.14 4.80
N SER A 120 7.38 -23.16 5.61
CA SER A 120 6.68 -21.98 6.18
C SER A 120 5.26 -22.36 6.61
N LYS A 121 4.95 -22.25 7.92
CA LYS A 121 3.65 -22.62 8.53
C LYS A 121 2.88 -21.41 9.08
N TYR A 122 2.66 -20.37 8.28
CA TYR A 122 1.86 -19.20 8.71
C TYR A 122 0.67 -18.93 7.78
N LEU A 123 -0.52 -19.15 8.32
CA LEU A 123 -1.69 -19.65 7.62
C LEU A 123 -2.95 -18.95 8.31
N GLY A 124 -4.14 -18.65 7.70
CA GLY A 124 -5.44 -18.26 8.38
C GLY A 124 -6.72 -18.01 7.48
N PHE A 125 -7.97 -18.31 7.97
CA PHE A 125 -9.35 -18.14 7.33
C PHE A 125 -10.41 -17.73 8.38
N PRO A 126 -11.60 -17.16 8.04
CA PRO A 126 -12.60 -16.75 9.02
C PRO A 126 -13.69 -17.81 9.21
N ALA A 127 -13.62 -18.52 10.34
CA ALA A 127 -14.74 -19.20 11.03
C ALA A 127 -14.24 -19.93 12.30
N GLY A 128 -12.92 -20.08 12.46
CA GLY A 128 -12.28 -20.54 13.67
C GLY A 128 -10.93 -19.86 13.82
N VAL A 129 -10.38 -19.85 15.02
CA VAL A 129 -9.10 -19.23 15.37
C VAL A 129 -7.90 -20.05 14.83
N ARG A 130 -8.04 -20.53 13.59
CA ARG A 130 -7.16 -21.48 12.91
C ARG A 130 -6.24 -20.75 11.95
N ILE A 131 -5.12 -21.41 11.71
CA ILE A 131 -4.03 -20.92 10.89
C ILE A 131 -4.04 -21.80 9.61
N LEU A 132 -4.55 -21.30 8.45
CA LEU A 132 -4.70 -21.95 7.11
C LEU A 132 -3.75 -21.51 5.92
N ASP A 133 -3.00 -22.43 5.32
CA ASP A 133 -2.20 -22.25 4.08
C ASP A 133 -3.11 -22.28 2.89
N ARG A 134 -2.58 -21.92 1.72
CA ARG A 134 -3.23 -22.22 0.44
C ARG A 134 -3.89 -23.62 0.43
N LYS A 135 -3.18 -24.66 0.87
CA LYS A 135 -3.71 -26.04 0.87
C LYS A 135 -4.94 -26.20 1.77
N SER A 136 -4.88 -25.73 3.01
CA SER A 136 -5.97 -25.89 3.99
C SER A 136 -7.06 -24.83 3.89
N MET A 137 -6.77 -23.68 3.27
CA MET A 137 -7.71 -22.58 3.06
C MET A 137 -8.58 -22.78 1.82
N GLY A 138 -8.14 -23.64 0.89
CA GLY A 138 -8.79 -23.86 -0.39
C GLY A 138 -8.53 -22.75 -1.40
N GLU A 139 -8.82 -23.03 -2.68
CA GLU A 139 -8.53 -22.10 -3.77
C GLU A 139 -9.48 -20.89 -3.79
N ASP A 140 -10.71 -21.03 -3.32
CA ASP A 140 -11.69 -19.93 -3.31
C ASP A 140 -11.29 -18.80 -2.36
N LEU A 141 -10.90 -19.14 -1.13
CA LEU A 141 -10.36 -18.14 -0.21
C LEU A 141 -9.05 -17.58 -0.75
N PHE A 142 -8.16 -18.45 -1.23
CA PHE A 142 -6.89 -18.02 -1.76
C PHE A 142 -7.11 -16.98 -2.87
N TRP A 143 -8.00 -17.25 -3.81
CA TRP A 143 -8.42 -16.31 -4.86
C TRP A 143 -8.97 -15.00 -4.29
N ALA A 144 -9.88 -15.05 -3.31
CA ALA A 144 -10.50 -13.88 -2.68
C ALA A 144 -9.49 -12.93 -2.00
N LEU A 145 -8.45 -13.50 -1.39
CA LEU A 145 -7.37 -12.74 -0.76
C LEU A 145 -6.50 -11.99 -1.78
N HIS A 146 -6.50 -12.39 -3.06
CA HIS A 146 -5.75 -11.72 -4.14
C HIS A 146 -6.57 -10.60 -4.80
N GLY A 147 -6.95 -9.59 -4.01
CA GLY A 147 -7.56 -8.36 -4.53
C GLY A 147 -8.96 -8.05 -4.01
N GLY A 148 -9.61 -8.97 -3.29
CA GLY A 148 -10.95 -8.75 -2.71
C GLY A 148 -10.96 -7.95 -1.41
N GLY A 149 -9.82 -7.39 -1.00
CA GLY A 149 -9.66 -6.70 0.29
C GLY A 149 -9.57 -7.68 1.45
N ALA A 150 -8.35 -7.91 1.94
CA ALA A 150 -8.04 -8.90 2.96
C ALA A 150 -8.85 -8.75 4.27
N ALA A 151 -9.24 -7.52 4.63
CA ALA A 151 -10.02 -7.23 5.83
C ALA A 151 -11.38 -7.94 5.89
N ASN A 152 -11.94 -8.34 4.74
CA ASN A 152 -13.20 -9.09 4.65
C ASN A 152 -13.05 -10.56 5.03
N PHE A 153 -11.84 -11.11 4.86
CA PHE A 153 -11.60 -12.56 4.88
C PHE A 153 -10.68 -13.02 6.02
N GLY A 154 -10.08 -12.10 6.76
CA GLY A 154 -9.28 -12.42 7.94
C GLY A 154 -8.07 -11.52 8.13
N ILE A 155 -7.08 -12.03 8.88
CA ILE A 155 -5.82 -11.34 9.13
C ILE A 155 -4.71 -12.10 8.41
N ILE A 156 -4.12 -11.46 7.40
CA ILE A 156 -2.99 -12.04 6.67
C ILE A 156 -1.71 -11.79 7.47
N VAL A 157 -0.99 -12.87 7.79
CA VAL A 157 0.23 -12.82 8.60
C VAL A 157 1.51 -13.01 7.80
N ALA A 158 1.42 -13.60 6.60
CA ALA A 158 2.54 -13.83 5.71
C ALA A 158 2.09 -14.01 4.26
N TRP A 159 2.98 -13.71 3.32
CA TRP A 159 2.85 -14.03 1.89
C TRP A 159 4.08 -14.82 1.44
N LYS A 160 3.88 -15.92 0.69
CA LYS A 160 4.95 -16.52 -0.13
C LYS A 160 4.85 -15.87 -1.52
N VAL A 161 5.90 -15.17 -1.93
CA VAL A 161 5.94 -14.44 -3.21
C VAL A 161 6.94 -15.10 -4.15
N ASN A 162 6.62 -15.13 -5.43
CA ASN A 162 7.55 -15.60 -6.47
C ASN A 162 8.38 -14.42 -6.97
N LEU A 163 9.70 -14.58 -6.96
CA LEU A 163 10.61 -13.61 -7.53
C LEU A 163 10.57 -13.69 -9.05
N ILE A 164 10.62 -12.54 -9.71
CA ILE A 164 10.74 -12.46 -11.17
C ILE A 164 12.16 -12.01 -11.54
N PRO A 165 12.71 -12.50 -12.67
CA PRO A 165 13.96 -11.96 -13.19
C PRO A 165 13.75 -10.50 -13.57
N VAL A 166 14.73 -9.66 -13.24
CA VAL A 166 14.77 -8.25 -13.62
C VAL A 166 16.12 -7.96 -14.27
N PRO A 167 16.19 -7.06 -15.26
CA PRO A 167 17.45 -6.61 -15.82
C PRO A 167 18.36 -6.02 -14.73
N SER A 168 19.67 -6.23 -14.85
CA SER A 168 20.65 -5.64 -13.93
C SER A 168 20.60 -4.10 -13.98
N ASN A 169 20.44 -3.55 -15.19
CA ASN A 169 20.27 -2.13 -15.43
C ASN A 169 18.91 -1.87 -16.09
N VAL A 170 18.26 -0.79 -15.68
CA VAL A 170 17.02 -0.27 -16.25
C VAL A 170 17.22 1.20 -16.63
N THR A 171 16.47 1.65 -17.62
CA THR A 171 16.52 3.03 -18.08
C THR A 171 15.29 3.77 -17.59
N VAL A 172 15.49 4.91 -16.93
CA VAL A 172 14.42 5.80 -16.48
C VAL A 172 14.56 7.18 -17.13
N ASN A 173 13.44 7.88 -17.26
CA ASN A 173 13.37 9.24 -17.77
C ASN A 173 12.19 9.96 -17.10
N THR A 174 12.34 11.26 -16.84
CA THR A 174 11.27 12.16 -16.42
C THR A 174 11.31 13.42 -17.26
N VAL A 175 10.20 13.70 -17.95
CA VAL A 175 10.04 14.89 -18.77
C VAL A 175 9.01 15.79 -18.11
N THR A 176 9.39 17.04 -17.84
CA THR A 176 8.49 18.08 -17.32
C THR A 176 8.06 19.00 -18.46
N ARG A 177 6.76 19.26 -18.58
CA ARG A 177 6.20 20.21 -19.54
C ARG A 177 5.24 21.16 -18.84
N THR A 178 5.25 22.43 -19.26
CA THR A 178 4.25 23.41 -18.87
C THR A 178 3.13 23.49 -19.92
N LEU A 179 2.04 24.20 -19.62
CA LEU A 179 0.96 24.38 -20.59
C LEU A 179 1.41 25.08 -21.86
N GLU A 180 2.25 26.11 -21.73
CA GLU A 180 2.79 26.87 -22.85
C GLU A 180 3.64 25.99 -23.78
N GLN A 181 4.08 24.83 -23.27
CA GLN A 181 4.83 23.81 -24.00
C GLN A 181 3.93 22.65 -24.46
N ASP A 182 2.62 22.88 -24.64
CA ASP A 182 1.65 21.89 -25.13
C ASP A 182 1.55 20.63 -24.23
N ALA A 183 1.62 20.79 -22.89
CA ALA A 183 1.52 19.65 -21.96
C ALA A 183 0.25 18.79 -22.16
N THR A 184 -0.84 19.34 -22.69
CA THR A 184 -2.06 18.59 -23.02
C THR A 184 -1.86 17.57 -24.17
N LYS A 185 -0.78 17.68 -24.94
CA LYS A 185 -0.41 16.78 -26.04
C LYS A 185 0.69 15.77 -25.65
N ILE A 186 1.10 15.73 -24.36
CA ILE A 186 2.23 14.91 -23.86
C ILE A 186 2.06 13.39 -24.02
N PHE A 187 0.87 12.92 -24.39
CA PHE A 187 0.65 11.50 -24.68
C PHE A 187 1.16 11.08 -26.08
N GLN A 188 1.70 11.99 -26.89
CA GLN A 188 1.99 11.76 -28.32
C GLN A 188 3.47 11.57 -28.70
N ARG A 189 4.23 10.77 -27.93
CA ARG A 189 5.61 10.26 -28.25
C ARG A 189 6.74 11.23 -27.89
N TYR A 190 7.76 10.71 -27.19
CA TYR A 190 8.95 11.48 -26.80
C TYR A 190 10.23 10.64 -26.83
N LYS A 191 11.35 11.32 -27.10
CA LYS A 191 12.73 10.86 -26.90
C LYS A 191 13.47 11.94 -26.09
N GLU A 192 14.51 11.52 -25.36
CA GLU A 192 15.62 12.30 -24.76
C GLU A 192 15.74 12.33 -23.23
N ASP A 193 17.01 12.33 -22.78
CA ASP A 193 17.65 12.19 -21.46
C ASP A 193 17.22 11.03 -20.56
N CYS A 194 17.82 9.90 -20.88
CA CYS A 194 17.70 8.65 -20.15
C CYS A 194 18.81 8.51 -19.09
N MET A 195 18.45 8.04 -17.89
CA MET A 195 19.41 7.61 -16.88
C MET A 195 19.39 6.09 -16.74
N GLU A 196 20.57 5.49 -16.73
CA GLU A 196 20.72 4.07 -16.36
C GLU A 196 20.88 3.91 -14.85
N LEU A 197 20.01 3.10 -14.27
CA LEU A 197 19.95 2.75 -12.85
C LEU A 197 19.92 1.22 -12.70
N SER A 198 20.37 0.69 -11.58
CA SER A 198 19.98 -0.67 -11.19
C SER A 198 18.47 -0.73 -10.91
N TRP A 199 17.90 -1.94 -10.95
CA TRP A 199 16.47 -2.11 -10.68
C TRP A 199 16.05 -1.55 -9.31
N VAL A 200 16.86 -1.75 -8.26
CA VAL A 200 16.55 -1.22 -6.91
C VAL A 200 16.70 0.30 -6.80
N GLU A 201 17.66 0.89 -7.51
CA GLU A 201 17.78 2.36 -7.58
C GLU A 201 16.57 2.98 -8.28
N SER A 202 16.00 2.32 -9.30
CA SER A 202 14.77 2.79 -9.94
C SER A 202 13.58 2.86 -8.98
N ILE A 203 13.51 1.96 -8.00
CA ILE A 203 12.48 2.01 -6.96
C ILE A 203 12.63 3.28 -6.11
N VAL A 204 13.87 3.60 -5.71
CA VAL A 204 14.15 4.83 -4.94
C VAL A 204 13.87 6.07 -5.79
N TYR A 205 14.19 6.03 -7.08
CA TYR A 205 13.90 7.10 -8.02
C TYR A 205 12.41 7.46 -8.05
N PHE A 206 11.53 6.46 -8.22
CA PHE A 206 10.08 6.68 -8.23
C PHE A 206 9.52 7.00 -6.83
N ASP A 207 9.99 6.35 -5.75
CA ASP A 207 9.52 6.63 -4.38
C ASP A 207 9.98 7.99 -3.84
N ARG A 208 11.02 8.62 -4.40
CA ARG A 208 11.54 9.89 -3.88
C ARG A 208 11.27 11.09 -4.78
N GLY A 209 10.43 10.91 -5.80
CA GLY A 209 9.99 12.00 -6.68
C GLY A 209 11.04 12.36 -7.73
N PHE A 210 11.57 11.34 -8.42
CA PHE A 210 12.41 11.50 -9.61
C PHE A 210 13.76 12.20 -9.33
N LEU A 211 14.40 11.84 -8.22
CA LEU A 211 15.69 12.43 -7.81
C LEU A 211 16.81 12.14 -8.82
N ALA A 212 17.79 13.03 -8.87
CA ALA A 212 19.05 12.76 -9.56
C ALA A 212 19.77 11.54 -8.95
N LYS A 213 20.53 10.83 -9.78
CA LYS A 213 21.16 9.54 -9.42
C LYS A 213 22.05 9.62 -8.19
N ASP A 214 22.84 10.69 -8.05
CA ASP A 214 23.75 10.96 -6.93
C ASP A 214 23.04 11.19 -5.59
N LEU A 215 21.74 11.51 -5.63
CA LEU A 215 20.91 11.69 -4.44
C LEU A 215 20.18 10.41 -4.00
N LEU A 216 20.26 9.34 -4.80
CA LEU A 216 19.62 8.07 -4.48
C LEU A 216 20.35 7.37 -3.35
N LYS A 217 19.58 6.97 -2.34
CA LYS A 217 20.08 6.34 -1.11
C LYS A 217 19.25 5.12 -0.80
N LEU A 218 19.80 3.93 -1.00
CA LEU A 218 19.07 2.67 -0.86
C LEU A 218 18.58 2.44 0.57
N GLU A 219 19.30 2.92 1.58
CA GLU A 219 18.91 2.84 2.99
C GLU A 219 17.58 3.54 3.28
N THR A 220 17.13 4.43 2.40
CA THR A 220 15.83 5.10 2.52
C THR A 220 14.65 4.15 2.36
N LEU A 221 14.83 2.98 1.73
CA LEU A 221 13.81 1.93 1.64
C LEU A 221 13.55 1.25 3.00
N LEU A 222 14.47 1.39 3.95
CA LEU A 222 14.33 0.88 5.32
C LEU A 222 13.69 1.90 6.26
N ASP A 223 13.57 3.17 5.83
CA ASP A 223 13.05 4.27 6.65
C ASP A 223 11.51 4.23 6.75
N ARG A 224 11.02 3.89 7.94
CA ARG A 224 9.58 3.87 8.28
C ARG A 224 9.11 5.13 8.99
N ASN A 225 9.90 6.20 8.97
CA ASN A 225 9.49 7.46 9.58
C ASN A 225 8.63 8.26 8.62
N TYR A 226 7.39 8.53 9.02
CA TYR A 226 6.41 9.19 8.16
C TYR A 226 6.25 10.66 8.56
N SER A 227 6.29 11.54 7.56
CA SER A 227 5.82 12.90 7.75
C SER A 227 4.30 12.93 7.81
N LYS A 228 3.74 13.75 8.69
CA LYS A 228 2.29 13.98 8.75
C LYS A 228 1.82 14.53 7.42
N SER A 229 0.78 13.92 6.86
CA SER A 229 0.07 14.41 5.67
C SER A 229 -1.41 14.17 5.81
N PHE A 230 -2.18 15.08 5.23
CA PHE A 230 -3.62 15.02 5.15
C PHE A 230 -3.95 15.00 3.67
N TRP A 231 -4.64 13.97 3.21
CA TRP A 231 -4.91 13.82 1.79
C TRP A 231 -6.21 13.08 1.56
N LYS A 232 -6.80 13.28 0.39
CA LYS A 232 -7.93 12.52 -0.12
C LYS A 232 -7.56 12.03 -1.50
N MET A 233 -7.90 10.80 -1.84
CA MET A 233 -7.62 10.26 -3.16
C MET A 233 -8.88 9.67 -3.75
N ARG A 234 -9.06 9.88 -5.04
CA ARG A 234 -10.03 9.15 -5.85
C ARG A 234 -9.29 8.41 -6.95
N ALA A 235 -9.92 7.37 -7.46
CA ALA A 235 -9.36 6.57 -8.54
C ALA A 235 -10.45 6.16 -9.51
N ASP A 236 -10.10 6.11 -10.78
CA ASP A 236 -10.94 5.70 -11.89
C ASP A 236 -10.16 4.85 -12.89
N PHE A 237 -10.89 4.12 -13.74
CA PHE A 237 -10.32 3.37 -14.85
C PHE A 237 -10.79 3.95 -16.18
N VAL A 238 -9.84 4.40 -16.98
CA VAL A 238 -10.11 5.06 -18.26
C VAL A 238 -10.09 4.02 -19.37
N MET A 239 -11.23 3.77 -20.01
CA MET A 239 -11.36 2.82 -21.13
C MET A 239 -11.36 3.47 -22.52
N LYS A 240 -11.58 4.79 -22.60
CA LYS A 240 -11.50 5.57 -23.83
C LYS A 240 -10.64 6.81 -23.60
N PRO A 241 -9.83 7.25 -24.59
CA PRO A 241 -8.99 8.43 -24.42
C PRO A 241 -9.80 9.65 -23.98
N ILE A 242 -9.30 10.38 -22.98
CA ILE A 242 -9.88 11.66 -22.56
C ILE A 242 -9.63 12.66 -23.69
N LEU A 243 -10.68 13.36 -24.13
CA LEU A 243 -10.56 14.39 -25.16
C LEU A 243 -9.67 15.53 -24.67
N VAL A 244 -8.91 16.15 -25.59
CA VAL A 244 -8.03 17.30 -25.27
C VAL A 244 -8.81 18.41 -24.56
N LYS A 245 -10.02 18.72 -25.03
CA LYS A 245 -10.92 19.70 -24.40
C LYS A 245 -11.28 19.34 -22.95
N GLY A 246 -11.37 18.05 -22.62
CA GLY A 246 -11.58 17.59 -21.25
C GLY A 246 -10.35 17.79 -20.36
N LEU A 247 -9.15 17.59 -20.91
CA LEU A 247 -7.89 17.87 -20.21
C LEU A 247 -7.68 19.36 -19.99
N GLU A 248 -8.03 20.20 -20.97
CA GLU A 248 -8.03 21.66 -20.86
C GLU A 248 -8.99 22.12 -19.74
N GLY A 249 -10.24 21.65 -19.75
CA GLY A 249 -11.21 21.99 -18.70
C GLY A 249 -10.78 21.52 -17.30
N MET A 250 -10.11 20.37 -17.19
CA MET A 250 -9.52 19.92 -15.93
C MET A 250 -8.40 20.85 -15.47
N TYR A 251 -7.57 21.33 -16.39
CA TYR A 251 -6.53 22.28 -16.06
C TYR A 251 -7.12 23.60 -15.56
N ASP A 252 -8.12 24.14 -16.26
CA ASP A 252 -8.82 25.36 -15.87
C ASP A 252 -9.37 25.22 -14.45
N PHE A 253 -10.03 24.09 -14.16
CA PHE A 253 -10.49 23.76 -12.81
C PHE A 253 -9.35 23.75 -11.78
N PHE A 254 -8.20 23.14 -12.09
CA PHE A 254 -7.05 23.15 -11.16
C PHE A 254 -6.52 24.57 -10.93
N HIS A 255 -6.50 25.39 -11.96
CA HIS A 255 -6.09 26.79 -11.87
C HIS A 255 -7.04 27.60 -10.97
N GLU A 256 -8.37 27.47 -11.18
CA GLU A 256 -9.40 28.13 -10.38
C GLU A 256 -9.35 27.75 -8.90
N GLN A 257 -9.05 26.48 -8.58
CA GLN A 257 -8.88 26.01 -7.20
C GLN A 257 -7.55 26.47 -6.57
N GLY A 258 -6.79 27.33 -7.25
CA GLY A 258 -5.53 27.89 -6.77
C GLY A 258 -4.33 26.96 -6.93
N GLY A 259 -4.46 25.86 -7.70
CA GLY A 259 -3.39 24.96 -8.17
C GLY A 259 -2.53 24.25 -7.12
N LYS A 260 -2.69 24.58 -5.84
CA LYS A 260 -1.84 24.10 -4.76
C LYS A 260 -2.34 22.74 -4.30
N ASN A 261 -1.55 21.71 -4.60
CA ASN A 261 -1.71 20.32 -4.14
C ASN A 261 -2.77 19.46 -4.83
N LEU A 262 -3.27 19.88 -6.00
CA LEU A 262 -4.06 19.02 -6.88
C LEU A 262 -3.10 18.27 -7.80
N GLN A 263 -3.25 16.96 -7.88
CA GLN A 263 -2.43 16.10 -8.71
C GLN A 263 -3.29 15.07 -9.41
N VAL A 264 -2.86 14.72 -10.62
CA VAL A 264 -3.37 13.56 -11.35
C VAL A 264 -2.19 12.66 -11.63
N VAL A 265 -2.37 11.36 -11.40
CA VAL A 265 -1.41 10.33 -11.76
C VAL A 265 -2.11 9.27 -12.59
N ALA A 266 -1.64 9.10 -13.82
CA ALA A 266 -2.16 8.09 -14.74
C ALA A 266 -1.12 6.98 -14.93
N PHE A 267 -1.48 5.76 -14.54
CA PHE A 267 -0.66 4.58 -14.76
C PHE A 267 -1.13 3.84 -16.00
N PRO A 268 -0.28 3.59 -17.02
CA PRO A 268 -0.68 2.89 -18.22
C PRO A 268 -1.11 1.46 -17.93
N TYR A 269 -2.26 1.08 -18.47
CA TYR A 269 -2.80 -0.28 -18.45
C TYR A 269 -2.65 -0.88 -19.84
N SER A 270 -1.88 -1.96 -19.94
CA SER A 270 -1.72 -2.74 -21.17
C SER A 270 -0.82 -3.97 -20.89
N GLY A 271 -0.21 -4.52 -21.95
CA GLY A 271 0.86 -5.51 -21.85
C GLY A 271 0.39 -6.77 -21.14
N LYS A 272 1.10 -7.17 -20.08
CA LYS A 272 0.77 -8.40 -19.33
C LYS A 272 -0.57 -8.30 -18.62
N LEU A 273 -0.99 -7.11 -18.15
CA LEU A 273 -2.26 -6.93 -17.44
C LEU A 273 -3.46 -7.22 -18.33
N ALA A 274 -3.39 -6.85 -19.62
CA ALA A 274 -4.47 -7.09 -20.59
C ALA A 274 -4.58 -8.58 -21.01
N LYS A 275 -3.55 -9.39 -20.76
CA LYS A 275 -3.54 -10.83 -21.09
C LYS A 275 -4.07 -11.71 -19.96
N ILE A 276 -4.24 -11.15 -18.76
CA ILE A 276 -4.76 -11.88 -17.60
C ILE A 276 -6.29 -11.80 -17.63
N PRO A 277 -7.02 -12.94 -17.53
CA PRO A 277 -8.48 -12.93 -17.44
C PRO A 277 -8.98 -12.11 -16.24
N GLU A 278 -10.13 -11.45 -16.39
CA GLU A 278 -10.75 -10.65 -15.31
C GLU A 278 -11.05 -11.49 -14.06
N SER A 279 -11.39 -12.77 -14.26
CA SER A 279 -11.67 -13.73 -13.20
C SER A 279 -10.43 -14.39 -12.60
N ALA A 280 -9.22 -14.10 -13.07
CA ALA A 280 -8.02 -14.82 -12.63
C ALA A 280 -7.72 -14.61 -11.13
N ILE A 281 -8.01 -13.41 -10.63
CA ILE A 281 -8.00 -13.02 -9.21
C ILE A 281 -9.11 -12.00 -8.99
N SER A 282 -9.45 -11.65 -7.75
CA SER A 282 -10.56 -10.74 -7.46
C SER A 282 -10.40 -9.32 -7.98
N PHE A 283 -9.19 -8.89 -8.36
CA PHE A 283 -8.97 -7.61 -9.04
C PHE A 283 -9.36 -7.72 -10.53
N PRO A 284 -10.47 -7.08 -10.97
CA PRO A 284 -11.10 -7.38 -12.26
C PRO A 284 -10.61 -6.49 -13.40
N HIS A 285 -9.96 -5.36 -13.13
CA HIS A 285 -9.63 -4.37 -14.17
C HIS A 285 -8.45 -4.86 -15.03
N ARG A 286 -8.77 -5.48 -16.18
CA ARG A 286 -7.80 -6.08 -17.13
C ARG A 286 -7.88 -5.42 -18.51
N ALA A 287 -8.14 -6.22 -19.55
CA ALA A 287 -8.29 -5.76 -20.93
C ALA A 287 -9.37 -4.66 -21.04
N GLY A 288 -9.20 -3.74 -21.99
CA GLY A 288 -10.10 -2.61 -22.20
C GLY A 288 -9.77 -1.35 -21.40
N ASN A 289 -9.04 -1.45 -20.28
CA ASN A 289 -8.55 -0.28 -19.54
C ASN A 289 -7.27 0.26 -20.18
N ILE A 290 -7.20 1.57 -20.41
CA ILE A 290 -6.06 2.28 -20.99
C ILE A 290 -5.17 2.87 -19.89
N TYR A 291 -5.77 3.45 -18.84
CA TYR A 291 -5.05 3.98 -17.67
C TYR A 291 -5.83 3.73 -16.38
N HIS A 292 -5.11 3.48 -15.28
CA HIS A 292 -5.63 3.72 -13.93
C HIS A 292 -5.31 5.16 -13.56
N TRP A 293 -6.35 5.92 -13.33
CA TRP A 293 -6.33 7.35 -13.10
C TRP A 293 -6.52 7.61 -11.62
N MET A 294 -5.62 8.36 -10.98
CA MET A 294 -5.72 8.69 -9.57
C MET A 294 -5.60 10.19 -9.35
N GLU A 295 -6.40 10.70 -8.42
CA GLU A 295 -6.50 12.11 -8.08
C GLU A 295 -6.18 12.33 -6.60
N PRO A 296 -4.90 12.28 -6.21
CA PRO A 296 -4.50 12.59 -4.85
C PRO A 296 -4.51 14.11 -4.63
N ASN A 297 -5.30 14.54 -3.65
CA ASN A 297 -5.42 15.93 -3.23
C ASN A 297 -4.87 16.06 -1.81
N LEU A 298 -3.81 16.84 -1.58
CA LEU A 298 -3.42 17.18 -0.21
C LEU A 298 -4.43 18.20 0.32
N VAL A 299 -5.13 17.84 1.38
CA VAL A 299 -5.98 18.79 2.09
C VAL A 299 -5.13 19.51 3.14
N GLY A 300 -5.45 20.77 3.41
CA GLY A 300 -4.83 21.50 4.52
C GLY A 300 -5.06 20.80 5.86
N LYS A 301 -4.38 21.28 6.92
CA LYS A 301 -4.80 20.88 8.28
C LYS A 301 -6.25 21.32 8.45
N LEU A 302 -7.15 20.37 8.68
CA LEU A 302 -8.48 20.64 9.24
C LEU A 302 -8.32 21.03 10.71
#